data_AF-A0A840I9Y0-F1
#
_entry.id   AF-A0A840I9Y0-F1
#
_cell.length_a   1.000
_cell.length_b   1.000
_cell.length_c   1.000
_cell.angle_alpha   90.00
_cell.angle_beta   90.00
_cell.angle_gamma   90.00
#
_symmetry.space_group_name_H-M   'P 1'
#
loop_
_entity.id
_entity.type
_entity.pdbx_description
1 polymer ?
#
loop_
_entity_poly.entity_id
_entity_poly.type
_entity_poly.pdbx_seq_one_letter_code
_entity_poly.pdbx_strand_id
1 'polypeptide(L)' 'MSNDAIVQLVAICAGVVGLAAFVSLVTVPVVASYQRLWERFVAGLLSLWVLAALVGVGVLAGGAVIYYWPKLF' A
#
# COMPACT_ATOMS: atom_id res chain seq x y z
N MET A 1 -4.51 28.02 0.10
CA MET A 1 -4.25 26.63 -0.34
C MET A 1 -5.56 26.09 -0.87
N SER A 2 -5.60 25.53 -2.09
CA SER A 2 -6.85 24.99 -2.65
C SER A 2 -7.15 23.61 -2.04
N ASN A 3 -8.43 23.23 -2.02
CA ASN A 3 -8.85 21.90 -1.53
C ASN A 3 -8.17 20.78 -2.32
N ASP A 4 -8.02 20.92 -3.65
CA ASP A 4 -7.28 19.98 -4.48
C ASP A 4 -5.82 19.83 -4.06
N ALA A 5 -5.15 20.94 -3.75
CA ALA A 5 -3.75 20.89 -3.31
C ALA A 5 -3.60 20.16 -1.97
N ILE A 6 -4.57 20.30 -1.06
CA ILE A 6 -4.58 19.58 0.23
C ILE A 6 -4.80 18.08 -0.01
N VAL A 7 -5.77 17.71 -0.85
CA VAL A 7 -6.06 16.30 -1.18
C VAL A 7 -4.84 15.64 -1.83
N GLN A 8 -4.19 16.31 -2.77
CA GLN A 8 -2.98 15.79 -3.42
C GLN A 8 -1.82 15.63 -2.43
N LEU A 9 -1.63 16.60 -1.54
CA LEU A 9 -0.60 16.50 -0.49
C LEU A 9 -0.85 15.30 0.42
N VAL A 10 -2.08 15.13 0.90
CA VAL A 10 -2.47 14.00 1.75
C VAL A 10 -2.27 12.67 1.01
N ALA A 11 -2.67 12.58 -0.26
CA ALA A 11 -2.52 11.38 -1.06
C ALA A 11 -1.03 11.00 -1.24
N ILE A 12 -0.17 11.97 -1.53
CA ILE A 12 1.27 11.75 -1.68
C ILE A 12 1.88 11.30 -0.34
N CYS A 13 1.57 12.00 0.76
CA CYS A 13 2.08 11.65 2.08
C CYS A 13 1.64 10.24 2.51
N ALA A 14 0.36 9.91 2.33
CA ALA A 14 -0.16 8.59 2.65
C ALA A 14 0.50 7.50 1.80
N GLY A 15 0.70 7.75 0.50
CA GLY A 15 1.39 6.83 -0.40
C GLY A 15 2.86 6.59 0.01
N VAL A 16 3.61 7.66 0.28
CA VAL A 16 5.02 7.57 0.68
C VAL A 16 5.18 6.88 2.03
N VAL A 17 4.37 7.25 3.03
CA VAL A 17 4.42 6.64 4.36
C VAL A 17 4.00 5.17 4.32
N GLY A 18 2.94 4.84 3.57
CA GLY A 18 2.51 3.45 3.40
C GLY A 18 3.58 2.59 2.71
N LEU A 19 4.24 3.13 1.69
CA LEU A 19 5.32 2.42 1.00
C LEU A 19 6.56 2.27 1.89
N ALA A 20 6.92 3.28 2.66
CA ALA A 20 8.00 3.20 3.65
C ALA A 20 7.69 2.14 4.73
N ALA A 21 6.45 2.08 5.22
CA ALA A 21 5.99 1.08 6.17
C ALA A 21 6.09 -0.34 5.57
N PHE A 22 5.69 -0.54 4.31
CA PHE A 22 5.84 -1.83 3.64
C PHE A 22 7.31 -2.24 3.51
N VAL A 23 8.20 -1.34 3.07
CA VAL A 23 9.62 -1.65 2.92
C VAL A 23 10.24 -2.01 4.27
N SER A 24 10.00 -1.21 5.30
CA SER A 24 10.60 -1.40 6.63
C SER A 24 10.04 -2.62 7.38
N LEU A 25 8.73 -2.84 7.35
CA LEU A 25 8.08 -3.89 8.13
C LEU A 25 8.01 -5.24 7.40
N VAL A 26 8.05 -5.25 6.06
CA VAL A 26 7.90 -6.47 5.26
C VAL A 26 9.17 -6.79 4.48
N THR A 27 9.67 -5.86 3.68
CA THR A 27 10.80 -6.16 2.78
C THR A 27 12.13 -6.35 3.51
N VAL A 28 12.43 -5.52 4.52
CA VAL A 28 13.66 -5.63 5.32
C VAL A 28 13.77 -7.00 6.03
N PRO A 29 12.75 -7.49 6.78
CA PRO A 29 12.86 -8.79 7.42
C PRO A 29 12.96 -9.93 6.39
N VAL A 30 12.26 -9.86 5.25
CA VAL A 30 12.38 -10.85 4.18
C VAL A 30 13.82 -11.00 3.70
N VAL A 31 14.54 -9.90 3.47
CA VAL A 31 15.93 -9.97 3.00
C VAL A 31 16.89 -10.40 4.12
N ALA A 32 16.59 -10.04 5.37
CA ALA A 32 17.42 -10.40 6.52
C ALA A 32 17.32 -11.89 6.91
N SER A 33 16.16 -12.51 6.77
CA SER A 33 15.91 -13.88 7.26
C SER A 33 16.50 -14.99 6.37
N TYR A 34 16.56 -14.79 5.05
CA TYR A 34 16.99 -15.84 4.12
C TYR A 34 18.47 -15.70 3.72
N GLN A 35 19.20 -16.80 3.77
CA GLN A 35 20.62 -16.87 3.39
C GLN A 35 20.82 -17.13 1.89
N ARG A 36 19.86 -17.82 1.24
CA ARG A 36 19.92 -18.12 -0.20
C ARG A 36 19.25 -17.01 -1.02
N LEU A 37 19.94 -16.55 -2.07
CA LEU A 37 19.44 -15.53 -2.99
C LEU A 37 18.10 -15.91 -3.65
N TRP A 38 17.90 -17.19 -3.97
CA TRP A 38 16.66 -17.67 -4.60
C TRP A 38 15.43 -17.58 -3.66
N GLU A 39 15.61 -17.86 -2.37
CA GLU A 39 14.55 -17.74 -1.37
C GLU A 39 14.15 -16.26 -1.17
N ARG A 40 15.12 -15.34 -1.22
CA ARG A 40 14.85 -13.89 -1.17
C ARG A 40 14.00 -13.41 -2.34
N PHE A 41 14.23 -13.92 -3.56
CA PHE A 41 13.44 -13.56 -4.73
C PHE A 41 11.99 -14.02 -4.61
N VAL A 42 11.76 -15.28 -4.22
CA VAL A 42 10.41 -15.82 -4.05
C VAL A 42 9.66 -15.10 -2.92
N ALA A 43 10.33 -14.88 -1.78
CA ALA A 43 9.73 -14.16 -0.66
C ALA A 43 9.46 -12.68 -1.00
N GLY A 44 10.32 -12.04 -1.80
CA GLY A 44 10.08 -10.69 -2.32
C GLY A 44 8.90 -10.62 -3.29
N LEU A 45 8.71 -11.64 -4.13
CA LEU A 45 7.53 -11.71 -5.00
C LEU A 45 6.23 -11.88 -4.19
N LEU A 46 6.26 -12.72 -3.16
CA LEU A 46 5.15 -12.91 -2.22
C LEU A 46 4.83 -11.64 -1.44
N SER A 47 5.82 -10.87 -1.01
CA SER A 47 5.58 -9.59 -0.33
C SER A 47 4.93 -8.57 -1.27
N LEU A 48 5.33 -8.52 -2.55
CA LEU A 48 4.65 -7.68 -3.56
C LEU A 48 3.18 -8.07 -3.74
N TRP A 49 2.85 -9.37 -3.67
CA TRP A 49 1.46 -9.83 -3.66
C TRP A 49 0.68 -9.31 -2.46
N VAL A 50 1.30 -9.28 -1.28
CA VAL A 50 0.69 -8.70 -0.07
C VAL A 50 0.47 -7.20 -0.24
N LEU A 51 1.44 -6.47 -0.82
CA LEU A 51 1.27 -5.05 -1.13
C LEU A 51 0.11 -4.82 -2.10
N ALA A 52 0.04 -5.61 -3.17
CA ALA A 52 -1.04 -5.53 -4.13
C ALA A 52 -2.41 -5.81 -3.50
N ALA A 53 -2.50 -6.78 -2.59
CA ALA A 53 -3.73 -7.05 -1.84
C ALA A 53 -4.13 -5.88 -0.93
N LEU A 54 -3.18 -5.31 -0.19
CA LEU A 54 -3.44 -4.16 0.70
C LEU A 54 -3.92 -2.94 -0.10
N VAL A 55 -3.24 -2.64 -1.21
CA VAL A 55 -3.65 -1.56 -2.13
C VAL A 55 -5.03 -1.85 -2.72
N GLY A 56 -5.27 -3.08 -3.18
CA GLY A 56 -6.54 -3.50 -3.75
C GLY A 56 -7.70 -3.33 -2.76
N VAL A 57 -7.54 -3.80 -1.52
CA VAL A 57 -8.55 -3.63 -0.46
C VAL A 57 -8.79 -2.15 -0.17
N GLY A 58 -7.73 -1.34 -0.06
CA GLY A 58 -7.86 0.11 0.15
C GLY A 58 -8.62 0.81 -0.97
N VAL A 59 -8.31 0.50 -2.22
CA VAL A 59 -9.00 1.04 -3.41
C VAL A 59 -10.46 0.60 -3.45
N LEU A 60 -10.74 -0.68 -3.17
CA LEU A 60 -12.12 -1.19 -3.13
C LEU A 60 -12.93 -0.53 -2.02
N ALA A 61 -12.36 -0.37 -0.82
CA ALA A 61 -13.02 0.30 0.29
C ALA A 61 -13.29 1.78 -0.02
N GLY A 62 -12.29 2.51 -0.53
CA GLY A 62 -12.46 3.91 -0.93
C GLY A 62 -13.47 4.08 -2.07
N GLY A 63 -13.42 3.22 -3.08
CA GLY A 63 -14.38 3.18 -4.18
C GLY A 63 -15.79 2.85 -3.71
N ALA A 64 -15.95 1.93 -2.76
CA ALA A 64 -17.24 1.62 -2.15
C ALA A 64 -17.82 2.85 -1.45
N VAL A 65 -17.02 3.58 -0.66
CA VAL A 65 -17.49 4.81 0.00
C VAL A 65 -17.99 5.80 -1.04
N ILE A 66 -17.21 6.10 -2.08
CA ILE A 66 -17.60 7.04 -3.15
C ILE A 66 -18.89 6.60 -3.85
N TYR A 67 -19.03 5.30 -4.12
CA TYR A 67 -20.17 4.74 -4.83
C TYR A 67 -21.47 4.72 -4.00
N TYR A 68 -21.38 4.39 -2.72
CA TYR A 68 -22.53 4.27 -1.83
C TYR A 68 -22.95 5.61 -1.21
N TRP A 69 -22.04 6.58 -1.10
CA TRP A 69 -22.33 7.89 -0.51
C TRP A 69 -23.57 8.59 -1.10
N PRO A 70 -23.68 8.81 -2.42
CA PRO A 70 -24.85 9.48 -3.01
C PRO A 70 -26.13 8.63 -3.03
N LYS A 71 -26.03 7.35 -2.63
CA LYS A 71 -27.20 6.44 -2.55
C LYS A 71 -27.76 6.35 -1.14
N LEU A 72 -26.92 6.63 -0.15
CA LEU A 72 -27.25 6.55 1.27
C LEU A 72 -27.58 7.92 1.87
N PHE A 73 -27.05 9.00 1.28
CA PHE A 73 -27.26 10.40 1.66
C PHE A 73 -27.64 11.22 0.43
#